data_AF-A0A7S0UZ27-F1
#
_entry.id   AF-A0A7S0UZ27-F1
#
_cell.length_a   1.000
_cell.length_b   1.000
_cell.length_c   1.000
_cell.angle_alpha   90.00
_cell.angle_beta   90.00
_cell.angle_gamma   90.00
#
_symmetry.space_group_name_H-M   'P 1'
#
loop_
_entity.id
_entity.type
_entity.pdbx_description
1 polymer ?
#
loop_
_entity_poly.entity_id
_entity_poly.type
_entity_poly.pdbx_seq_one_letter_code
_entity_poly.pdbx_strand_id
1 'polypeptide(L)'
;GRRIGRGPGGGGGRQPAPPAPCKTTSSRKGQGSPRPSALPPLLAVPSSPSLFRRFVFPLAVPEAARILQGKAVFSPAPPNHPRIPHWLARMGGVMGKGKKKGEDKAAPPQAKANRKLSVVGDGLIVTGGDPNSTGSVADRGANEWLRYNSLSNAGYEPDGHKKTNQDAFFSVVEFGDKDVSIFGVFDGHGACGHHVSAMVQREVQKHLDKAQIKAECAKDPPAALEPLAKYLSAAYNKVNALLEKDKAIDSSLSGTTAVTCVVLGEEGKRSVVCANAGDSRAIVAYDDKGKLKVHELSEDQKPDRDIERTRILEAGGRVEPLIDELGDPIGPFRVWLKNMMLPGLAMARSIGDDIAATVGVCATPEVTQYQLSERDRFMVLASDGVWEFLSNEDVVDIVRSCDGDAEKACAQVCGRAYAEWKAEEEVVDDITCTVVFFERV
;
A
#
# COMPACT_ATOMS: atom_id res chain seq x y z
N GLY A 1 22.04 -31.06 -82.12
CA GLY A 1 21.09 -31.69 -83.07
C GLY A 1 19.66 -31.27 -82.76
N ARG A 2 18.66 -31.77 -83.51
CA ARG A 2 17.18 -31.87 -83.23
C ARG A 2 16.62 -30.90 -82.13
N ARG A 3 15.82 -29.82 -82.39
CA ARG A 3 14.65 -29.59 -83.30
C ARG A 3 13.48 -30.56 -82.97
N ILE A 4 12.17 -30.23 -82.86
CA ILE A 4 11.23 -29.10 -83.14
C ILE A 4 10.13 -29.13 -82.00
N GLY A 5 9.18 -28.21 -81.67
CA GLY A 5 8.58 -26.96 -82.22
C GLY A 5 8.25 -25.91 -81.11
N ARG A 6 7.29 -24.96 -81.16
CA ARG A 6 6.04 -24.63 -81.92
C ARG A 6 4.73 -25.25 -81.38
N GLY A 7 3.58 -24.56 -81.31
CA GLY A 7 3.21 -23.17 -81.70
C GLY A 7 1.77 -22.75 -81.25
N PRO A 8 1.27 -21.52 -81.55
CA PRO A 8 0.17 -20.88 -80.80
C PRO A 8 -1.20 -20.68 -81.52
N GLY A 9 -2.24 -20.35 -80.75
CA GLY A 9 -3.57 -19.84 -81.17
C GLY A 9 -4.67 -20.16 -80.13
N GLY A 10 -5.79 -19.42 -80.00
CA GLY A 10 -6.16 -18.13 -80.60
C GLY A 10 -7.68 -17.87 -80.59
N GLY A 11 -8.17 -16.99 -79.69
CA GLY A 11 -9.59 -16.60 -79.57
C GLY A 11 -10.42 -17.45 -78.58
N GLY A 12 -11.55 -16.98 -78.01
CA GLY A 12 -12.12 -15.63 -78.06
C GLY A 12 -13.56 -15.58 -77.51
N GLY A 13 -13.92 -14.56 -76.72
CA GLY A 13 -15.29 -14.37 -76.20
C GLY A 13 -15.37 -13.41 -75.00
N ARG A 14 -16.44 -12.60 -74.92
CA ARG A 14 -16.74 -11.66 -73.81
C ARG A 14 -18.12 -11.96 -73.20
N GLN A 15 -18.39 -11.36 -72.03
CA GLN A 15 -19.72 -11.20 -71.38
C GLN A 15 -20.65 -10.27 -72.24
N PRO A 16 -21.92 -9.90 -71.86
CA PRO A 16 -22.66 -10.16 -70.60
C PRO A 16 -24.22 -10.38 -70.67
N ALA A 17 -24.78 -10.88 -69.55
CA ALA A 17 -26.13 -10.59 -69.00
C ALA A 17 -27.42 -11.01 -69.82
N PRO A 18 -28.61 -10.37 -69.66
CA PRO A 18 -29.77 -10.85 -68.85
C PRO A 18 -31.07 -11.14 -69.71
N PRO A 19 -32.33 -11.34 -69.23
CA PRO A 19 -32.96 -11.02 -67.92
C PRO A 19 -34.03 -12.03 -67.34
N ALA A 20 -35.25 -11.54 -67.03
CA ALA A 20 -36.35 -12.13 -66.22
C ALA A 20 -37.61 -12.51 -67.11
N PRO A 21 -38.93 -12.57 -66.70
CA PRO A 21 -39.63 -12.04 -65.50
C PRO A 21 -40.84 -12.88 -64.92
N CYS A 22 -41.66 -12.20 -64.09
CA CYS A 22 -43.06 -12.48 -63.62
C CYS A 22 -43.30 -13.31 -62.34
N LYS A 23 -44.42 -13.14 -61.59
CA LYS A 23 -45.18 -11.97 -61.06
C LYS A 23 -46.55 -12.43 -60.51
N THR A 24 -46.81 -12.32 -59.19
CA THR A 24 -48.15 -12.17 -58.55
C THR A 24 -47.98 -11.64 -57.12
N THR A 25 -49.10 -11.36 -56.42
CA THR A 25 -49.47 -9.98 -56.10
C THR A 25 -50.51 -9.87 -54.97
N SER A 26 -50.19 -9.14 -53.88
CA SER A 26 -51.14 -8.53 -52.91
C SER A 26 -51.96 -9.50 -52.01
N SER A 27 -52.66 -9.09 -50.92
CA SER A 27 -52.93 -7.74 -50.39
C SER A 27 -53.28 -7.69 -48.87
N ARG A 28 -53.16 -6.49 -48.27
CA ARG A 28 -53.95 -5.87 -47.16
C ARG A 28 -54.03 -6.46 -45.73
N LYS A 29 -53.64 -5.58 -44.78
CA LYS A 29 -54.21 -5.25 -43.44
C LYS A 29 -55.41 -6.06 -42.89
N GLY A 30 -55.32 -6.44 -41.61
CA GLY A 30 -56.44 -6.77 -40.71
C GLY A 30 -56.02 -6.70 -39.23
N GLN A 31 -56.95 -6.40 -38.32
CA GLN A 31 -56.70 -6.37 -36.86
C GLN A 31 -57.25 -7.63 -36.18
N GLY A 32 -56.65 -8.08 -35.07
CA GLY A 32 -57.22 -9.16 -34.25
C GLY A 32 -56.29 -9.65 -33.14
N SER A 33 -56.55 -9.26 -31.89
CA SER A 33 -55.95 -9.87 -30.69
C SER A 33 -56.71 -11.13 -30.26
N PRO A 34 -56.02 -12.13 -29.68
CA PRO A 34 -56.17 -12.28 -28.23
C PRO A 34 -54.88 -12.67 -27.46
N ARG A 35 -54.97 -12.60 -26.13
CA ARG A 35 -54.03 -13.11 -25.11
C ARG A 35 -54.29 -14.61 -24.79
N PRO A 36 -53.54 -15.27 -23.89
CA PRO A 36 -52.09 -15.29 -23.68
C PRO A 36 -51.52 -16.73 -23.51
N SER A 37 -50.20 -16.95 -23.67
CA SER A 37 -49.55 -18.17 -23.17
C SER A 37 -48.03 -18.03 -22.93
N ALA A 38 -47.48 -19.01 -22.21
CA ALA A 38 -46.20 -19.08 -21.50
C ALA A 38 -44.90 -18.73 -22.26
N LEU A 39 -43.90 -18.28 -21.48
CA LEU A 39 -42.47 -18.26 -21.82
C LEU A 39 -41.70 -19.28 -20.96
N PRO A 40 -40.93 -20.21 -21.57
CA PRO A 40 -39.73 -20.80 -20.98
C PRO A 40 -38.46 -20.02 -21.42
N PRO A 41 -37.31 -20.19 -20.73
CA PRO A 41 -36.18 -19.28 -20.86
C PRO A 41 -35.24 -19.55 -22.05
N LEU A 42 -34.54 -18.51 -22.48
CA LEU A 42 -33.34 -18.58 -23.33
C LEU A 42 -32.09 -18.34 -22.48
N LEU A 43 -30.98 -19.01 -22.81
CA LEU A 43 -29.76 -18.96 -22.03
C LEU A 43 -29.06 -17.60 -22.13
N ALA A 44 -28.58 -17.09 -20.99
CA ALA A 44 -27.58 -16.04 -20.91
C ALA A 44 -26.26 -16.64 -20.44
N VAL A 45 -25.17 -16.36 -21.16
CA VAL A 45 -23.81 -16.78 -20.78
C VAL A 45 -23.26 -15.81 -19.74
N PRO A 46 -22.74 -16.28 -18.58
CA PRO A 46 -22.17 -15.39 -17.58
C PRO A 46 -20.77 -14.91 -18.01
N SER A 47 -20.65 -13.65 -18.41
CA SER A 47 -19.38 -12.92 -18.34
C SER A 47 -19.06 -12.66 -16.86
N SER A 48 -18.08 -13.37 -16.31
CA SER A 48 -17.77 -13.30 -14.87
C SER A 48 -17.13 -11.96 -14.47
N PRO A 49 -17.72 -11.18 -13.53
CA PRO A 49 -17.02 -10.10 -12.85
C PRO A 49 -16.21 -10.64 -11.67
N SER A 50 -15.01 -10.10 -11.46
CA SER A 50 -14.20 -10.39 -10.26
C SER A 50 -14.95 -9.95 -8.99
N LEU A 51 -15.25 -10.90 -8.10
CA LEU A 51 -16.00 -10.67 -6.86
C LEU A 51 -15.14 -9.99 -5.78
N PHE A 52 -14.94 -8.68 -5.92
CA PHE A 52 -14.32 -7.86 -4.88
C PHE A 52 -15.24 -7.79 -3.63
N ARG A 53 -14.63 -7.91 -2.45
CA ARG A 53 -15.28 -7.65 -1.15
C ARG A 53 -14.34 -6.78 -0.30
N ARG A 54 -14.88 -5.67 0.19
CA ARG A 54 -14.23 -4.76 1.16
C ARG A 54 -15.01 -4.85 2.46
N PHE A 55 -14.33 -5.12 3.57
CA PHE A 55 -14.96 -5.13 4.89
C PHE A 55 -14.51 -3.89 5.68
N VAL A 56 -15.49 -3.05 6.04
CA VAL A 56 -15.34 -1.98 7.03
C VAL A 56 -16.18 -2.37 8.22
N PHE A 57 -15.54 -2.75 9.32
CA PHE A 57 -16.25 -3.13 10.55
C PHE A 57 -16.74 -1.86 11.27
N PRO A 58 -18.05 -1.74 11.59
CA PRO A 58 -18.54 -0.60 12.35
C PRO A 58 -18.00 -0.67 13.79
N LEU A 59 -17.10 0.25 14.13
CA LEU A 59 -16.64 0.43 15.50
C LEU A 59 -17.76 1.00 16.36
N ALA A 60 -18.10 0.30 17.44
CA ALA A 60 -18.84 0.90 18.54
C ALA A 60 -17.91 1.91 19.24
N VAL A 61 -18.36 3.17 19.40
CA VAL A 61 -17.63 4.19 20.15
C VAL A 61 -17.46 3.70 21.60
N PRO A 62 -16.23 3.57 22.14
CA PRO A 62 -16.04 3.13 23.51
C PRO A 62 -16.67 4.10 24.52
N GLU A 63 -17.43 3.59 25.49
CA GLU A 63 -18.09 4.41 26.53
C GLU A 63 -17.10 4.89 27.61
N ALA A 64 -16.00 5.52 27.19
CA ALA A 64 -14.96 6.10 28.04
C ALA A 64 -15.13 7.61 28.28
N ALA A 65 -16.07 8.27 27.57
CA ALA A 65 -16.29 9.72 27.61
C ALA A 65 -17.11 10.22 28.84
N ARG A 66 -17.03 9.53 29.98
CA ARG A 66 -17.79 9.89 31.21
C ARG A 66 -17.05 9.55 32.52
N ILE A 67 -16.05 10.36 32.87
CA ILE A 67 -15.73 10.77 34.26
C ILE A 67 -14.82 12.01 34.19
N LEU A 68 -15.30 13.12 34.79
CA LEU A 68 -14.58 14.33 35.30
C LEU A 68 -15.45 15.60 35.20
N GLN A 69 -16.62 15.59 35.85
CA GLN A 69 -17.31 16.82 36.25
C GLN A 69 -17.18 17.04 37.77
N GLY A 70 -15.93 17.14 38.24
CA GLY A 70 -15.60 17.53 39.62
C GLY A 70 -15.44 19.04 39.71
N LYS A 71 -16.25 19.70 40.56
CA LYS A 71 -16.16 21.16 40.76
C LYS A 71 -14.88 21.54 41.52
N ALA A 72 -14.05 22.39 40.93
CA ALA A 72 -13.06 23.18 41.64
C ALA A 72 -13.31 24.67 41.34
N VAL A 73 -13.42 25.49 42.38
CA VAL A 73 -13.61 26.95 42.25
C VAL A 73 -12.30 27.63 42.63
N PHE A 74 -11.73 28.40 41.70
CA PHE A 74 -10.62 29.31 41.98
C PHE A 74 -10.81 30.63 41.21
N SER A 75 -10.49 31.74 41.88
CA SER A 75 -10.56 33.09 41.33
C SER A 75 -9.33 33.44 40.47
N PRO A 76 -9.43 34.40 39.54
CA PRO A 76 -8.39 34.64 38.53
C PRO A 76 -7.15 35.37 39.06
N ALA A 77 -6.02 35.10 38.41
CA ALA A 77 -4.75 35.83 38.50
C ALA A 77 -4.32 36.29 37.08
N PRO A 78 -3.51 37.36 36.94
CA PRO A 78 -3.29 38.03 35.66
C PRO A 78 -2.39 37.24 34.68
N PRO A 79 -2.48 37.53 33.36
CA PRO A 79 -1.78 36.78 32.32
C PRO A 79 -0.28 37.08 32.29
N ASN A 80 0.53 36.08 32.61
CA ASN A 80 1.95 36.03 32.25
C ASN A 80 2.14 35.01 31.13
N HIS A 81 2.74 35.43 30.02
CA HIS A 81 2.87 34.66 28.78
C HIS A 81 4.23 33.93 28.75
N PRO A 82 4.28 32.58 28.83
CA PRO A 82 5.49 31.82 28.48
C PRO A 82 5.74 31.95 26.97
N ARG A 83 7.01 31.90 26.55
CA ARG A 83 7.37 32.00 25.13
C ARG A 83 7.56 30.60 24.55
N ILE A 84 7.07 30.39 23.33
CA ILE A 84 7.32 29.17 22.55
C ILE A 84 8.82 29.13 22.19
N PRO A 85 9.51 27.97 22.28
CA PRO A 85 10.87 27.82 21.76
C PRO A 85 10.88 28.04 20.24
N HIS A 86 11.62 29.06 19.78
CA HIS A 86 11.61 29.50 18.38
C HIS A 86 12.67 28.75 17.57
N TRP A 87 12.25 27.76 16.77
CA TRP A 87 13.11 27.07 15.78
C TRP A 87 12.44 27.01 14.40
N LEU A 88 12.19 28.19 13.82
CA LEU A 88 12.26 28.41 12.38
C LEU A 88 12.59 29.90 12.12
N ALA A 89 12.79 30.24 10.84
CA ALA A 89 12.99 31.58 10.29
C ALA A 89 14.23 32.38 10.75
N ARG A 90 15.37 32.19 10.06
CA ARG A 90 16.21 33.33 9.66
C ARG A 90 17.14 33.09 8.46
N MET A 91 16.78 33.65 7.31
CA MET A 91 17.75 34.02 6.26
C MET A 91 18.20 35.48 6.41
N GLY A 92 19.37 35.83 5.87
CA GLY A 92 19.93 37.19 5.88
C GLY A 92 21.45 37.20 6.05
N GLY A 93 22.19 36.91 4.99
CA GLY A 93 23.66 36.76 5.03
C GLY A 93 24.47 38.03 4.72
N VAL A 94 25.79 37.94 4.91
CA VAL A 94 26.80 38.91 4.46
C VAL A 94 27.99 38.14 3.85
N MET A 95 28.63 38.71 2.83
CA MET A 95 29.67 38.04 2.03
C MET A 95 31.01 37.88 2.76
N GLY A 96 31.68 36.74 2.55
CA GLY A 96 33.10 36.54 2.89
C GLY A 96 33.83 35.73 1.80
N LYS A 97 34.87 36.31 1.16
CA LYS A 97 35.63 35.63 0.09
C LYS A 97 36.81 34.82 0.65
N GLY A 98 36.79 33.50 0.48
CA GLY A 98 37.91 32.59 0.74
C GLY A 98 38.37 31.85 -0.53
N LYS A 99 39.65 31.44 -0.61
CA LYS A 99 40.24 30.79 -1.82
C LYS A 99 40.51 29.30 -1.65
N LYS A 100 40.19 28.55 -2.72
CA LYS A 100 40.61 27.19 -3.11
C LYS A 100 41.73 26.49 -2.30
N LYS A 101 41.44 25.25 -1.89
CA LYS A 101 42.11 23.97 -2.23
C LYS A 101 41.16 22.82 -1.84
N GLY A 102 41.13 21.64 -2.47
CA GLY A 102 41.91 21.16 -3.61
C GLY A 102 42.63 19.84 -3.32
N GLU A 103 41.88 18.74 -3.14
CA GLU A 103 42.43 17.40 -2.86
C GLU A 103 41.44 16.31 -3.30
N ASP A 104 41.87 15.36 -4.13
CA ASP A 104 41.08 14.20 -4.56
C ASP A 104 41.18 13.06 -3.54
N LYS A 105 40.05 12.49 -3.08
CA LYS A 105 40.02 11.25 -2.28
C LYS A 105 38.90 10.32 -2.73
N ALA A 106 39.18 9.01 -2.67
CA ALA A 106 38.39 7.96 -3.32
C ALA A 106 37.07 7.63 -2.60
N ALA A 107 36.18 6.93 -3.32
CA ALA A 107 34.90 6.47 -2.80
C ALA A 107 35.07 5.55 -1.57
N PRO A 108 34.18 5.65 -0.55
CA PRO A 108 34.23 4.80 0.62
C PRO A 108 33.83 3.34 0.30
N PRO A 109 34.36 2.35 1.03
CA PRO A 109 34.03 0.95 0.80
C PRO A 109 32.60 0.61 1.25
N GLN A 110 31.95 -0.32 0.55
CA GLN A 110 30.63 -0.83 0.91
C GLN A 110 30.65 -1.46 2.31
N ALA A 111 29.93 -0.85 3.26
CA ALA A 111 29.74 -1.40 4.59
C ALA A 111 28.82 -2.62 4.54
N LYS A 112 29.23 -3.73 5.17
CA LYS A 112 28.41 -4.95 5.26
C LYS A 112 27.38 -4.78 6.39
N ALA A 113 26.09 -4.70 6.03
CA ALA A 113 25.00 -4.65 7.01
C ALA A 113 24.96 -5.93 7.88
N ASN A 114 24.70 -5.76 9.19
CA ASN A 114 24.54 -6.88 10.12
C ASN A 114 23.18 -7.56 9.90
N ARG A 115 23.20 -8.78 9.36
CA ARG A 115 21.99 -9.57 9.11
C ARG A 115 21.50 -10.26 10.38
N LYS A 116 20.27 -9.98 10.80
CA LYS A 116 19.61 -10.70 11.92
C LYS A 116 18.67 -11.81 11.42
N LEU A 117 19.26 -12.78 10.69
CA LEU A 117 18.55 -13.97 10.23
C LEU A 117 18.23 -14.89 11.41
N SER A 118 16.95 -15.01 11.78
CA SER A 118 16.46 -15.96 12.78
C SER A 118 15.78 -17.14 12.10
N VAL A 119 16.55 -18.19 11.79
CA VAL A 119 15.98 -19.48 11.37
C VAL A 119 15.37 -20.15 12.60
N VAL A 120 14.05 -20.31 12.60
CA VAL A 120 13.28 -20.92 13.69
C VAL A 120 12.46 -22.07 13.10
N GLY A 121 13.05 -23.28 13.09
CA GLY A 121 12.38 -24.53 12.68
C GLY A 121 11.88 -24.52 11.23
N ASP A 122 12.73 -24.88 10.27
CA ASP A 122 12.44 -25.05 8.84
C ASP A 122 11.84 -23.83 8.08
N GLY A 123 11.54 -22.72 8.77
CA GLY A 123 11.06 -21.46 8.21
C GLY A 123 12.14 -20.38 8.03
N LEU A 124 11.99 -19.54 6.99
CA LEU A 124 12.80 -18.33 6.80
C LEU A 124 12.00 -17.10 7.26
N ILE A 125 12.03 -16.87 8.56
CA ILE A 125 11.63 -15.57 9.11
C ILE A 125 12.74 -14.56 8.82
N VAL A 126 12.40 -13.43 8.19
CA VAL A 126 13.30 -12.28 8.11
C VAL A 126 12.57 -10.98 8.47
N THR A 127 13.24 -10.17 9.28
CA THR A 127 12.79 -8.83 9.67
C THR A 127 13.84 -7.79 9.29
N GLY A 128 13.37 -6.58 8.96
CA GLY A 128 14.16 -5.36 8.85
C GLY A 128 13.61 -4.31 9.81
N GLY A 129 14.46 -3.40 10.28
CA GLY A 129 14.15 -2.48 11.37
C GLY A 129 15.18 -2.49 12.51
N ASP A 130 16.47 -2.67 12.21
CA ASP A 130 17.51 -2.06 13.04
C ASP A 130 17.64 -0.60 12.56
N PRO A 131 17.27 0.40 13.37
CA PRO A 131 17.19 1.81 12.98
C PRO A 131 18.54 2.41 12.55
N ASN A 132 19.65 1.70 12.79
CA ASN A 132 20.99 2.09 12.34
C ASN A 132 21.41 1.47 11.00
N SER A 133 20.61 0.60 10.39
CA SER A 133 20.99 -0.18 9.21
C SER A 133 20.15 0.13 7.96
N THR A 134 20.78 0.07 6.79
CA THR A 134 20.08 -0.20 5.53
C THR A 134 19.88 -1.72 5.45
N GLY A 135 18.62 -2.15 5.34
CA GLY A 135 18.26 -3.56 5.41
C GLY A 135 17.76 -4.07 4.05
N SER A 136 18.56 -4.89 3.36
CA SER A 136 18.12 -5.61 2.15
C SER A 136 18.07 -7.13 2.41
N VAL A 137 16.98 -7.76 2.00
CA VAL A 137 16.68 -9.17 2.23
C VAL A 137 16.09 -9.76 0.96
N ALA A 138 16.85 -10.61 0.26
CA ALA A 138 16.39 -11.34 -0.91
C ALA A 138 16.23 -12.85 -0.61
N ASP A 139 15.10 -13.43 -1.02
CA ASP A 139 15.01 -14.88 -1.21
C ASP A 139 15.61 -15.26 -2.58
N ARG A 140 16.33 -16.38 -2.61
CA ARG A 140 17.03 -16.90 -3.80
C ARG A 140 16.43 -18.22 -4.30
N GLY A 141 15.15 -18.45 -4.00
CA GLY A 141 14.37 -19.57 -4.53
C GLY A 141 14.02 -20.63 -3.47
N ALA A 142 13.80 -20.24 -2.21
CA ALA A 142 13.29 -21.12 -1.17
C ALA A 142 11.88 -21.66 -1.50
N ASN A 143 11.04 -20.81 -2.12
CA ASN A 143 9.64 -21.11 -2.40
C ASN A 143 9.38 -21.14 -3.92
N GLU A 144 9.03 -22.31 -4.46
CA GLU A 144 9.00 -22.57 -5.91
C GLU A 144 8.02 -21.72 -6.75
N TRP A 145 7.15 -20.92 -6.11
CA TRP A 145 6.11 -20.13 -6.76
C TRP A 145 6.21 -18.62 -6.54
N LEU A 146 7.15 -18.13 -5.71
CA LEU A 146 7.37 -16.70 -5.51
C LEU A 146 8.87 -16.36 -5.40
N ARG A 147 9.23 -15.13 -5.79
CA ARG A 147 10.55 -14.54 -5.55
C ARG A 147 10.35 -13.17 -4.93
N TYR A 148 10.98 -12.90 -3.80
CA TYR A 148 10.80 -11.62 -3.11
C TYR A 148 12.09 -10.99 -2.62
N ASN A 149 12.04 -9.68 -2.45
CA ASN A 149 13.00 -8.93 -1.67
C ASN A 149 12.28 -7.84 -0.86
N SER A 150 12.82 -7.49 0.30
CA SER A 150 12.48 -6.28 1.04
C SER A 150 13.73 -5.42 1.20
N LEU A 151 13.63 -4.12 0.91
CA LEU A 151 14.67 -3.12 1.15
C LEU A 151 14.11 -2.00 2.02
N SER A 152 14.87 -1.53 3.00
CA SER A 152 14.61 -0.32 3.76
C SER A 152 15.88 0.53 3.86
N ASN A 153 15.75 1.83 3.60
CA ASN A 153 16.82 2.81 3.73
C ASN A 153 16.39 3.96 4.65
N ALA A 154 17.34 4.41 5.48
CA ALA A 154 17.21 5.68 6.17
C ALA A 154 17.17 6.84 5.16
N GLY A 155 16.33 7.83 5.44
CA GLY A 155 16.25 9.10 4.72
C GLY A 155 17.42 10.04 4.99
N TYR A 156 17.20 11.33 4.75
CA TYR A 156 18.24 12.36 4.79
C TYR A 156 17.74 13.67 5.38
N GLU A 157 18.49 14.23 6.32
CA GLU A 157 18.24 15.54 6.94
C GLU A 157 19.38 16.53 6.58
N PRO A 158 19.08 17.78 6.16
CA PRO A 158 20.09 18.75 5.72
C PRO A 158 21.15 19.17 6.74
N ASP A 159 20.92 18.92 8.04
CA ASP A 159 21.82 19.34 9.12
C ASP A 159 23.13 18.53 9.20
N GLY A 160 23.20 17.42 8.46
CA GLY A 160 24.37 16.53 8.39
C GLY A 160 24.40 15.45 9.47
N HIS A 161 23.38 15.35 10.32
CA HIS A 161 23.16 14.18 11.14
C HIS A 161 22.62 13.02 10.28
N LYS A 162 22.85 11.78 10.74
CA LYS A 162 22.31 10.60 10.09
C LYS A 162 20.89 10.37 10.63
N LYS A 163 19.87 10.53 9.79
CA LYS A 163 18.48 10.19 10.12
C LYS A 163 18.41 8.78 10.72
N THR A 164 17.66 8.66 11.81
CA THR A 164 17.32 7.36 12.41
C THR A 164 16.24 6.74 11.56
N ASN A 165 16.48 5.57 10.96
CA ASN A 165 15.47 4.91 10.14
C ASN A 165 14.29 4.51 11.04
N GLN A 166 13.12 5.06 10.75
CA GLN A 166 11.89 4.80 11.49
C GLN A 166 11.05 3.68 10.84
N ASP A 167 11.32 3.30 9.60
CA ASP A 167 10.67 2.17 8.95
C ASP A 167 11.06 0.81 9.56
N ALA A 168 10.10 -0.11 9.56
CA ALA A 168 10.30 -1.52 9.85
C ALA A 168 9.55 -2.41 8.83
N PHE A 169 10.02 -3.64 8.63
CA PHE A 169 9.37 -4.60 7.74
C PHE A 169 9.54 -6.05 8.20
N PHE A 170 8.69 -6.95 7.71
CA PHE A 170 8.94 -8.38 7.78
C PHE A 170 8.51 -9.13 6.53
N SER A 171 9.15 -10.27 6.32
CA SER A 171 8.73 -11.34 5.42
C SER A 171 8.75 -12.67 6.17
N VAL A 172 7.62 -13.37 6.17
CA VAL A 172 7.48 -14.73 6.70
C VAL A 172 7.15 -15.65 5.53
N VAL A 173 8.19 -16.33 5.04
CA VAL A 173 8.12 -17.33 3.97
C VAL A 173 8.86 -18.57 4.48
N GLU A 174 8.27 -19.75 4.33
CA GLU A 174 8.81 -20.97 4.93
C GLU A 174 9.10 -22.01 3.85
N PHE A 175 10.10 -22.85 4.08
CA PHE A 175 10.39 -23.96 3.18
C PHE A 175 9.31 -25.03 3.37
N GLY A 176 8.67 -25.45 2.28
CA GLY A 176 7.64 -26.51 2.29
C GLY A 176 6.21 -26.04 2.54
N ASP A 177 5.96 -25.04 3.40
CA ASP A 177 4.62 -24.43 3.49
C ASP A 177 4.37 -23.43 2.35
N LYS A 178 3.75 -23.94 1.28
CA LYS A 178 3.37 -23.18 0.09
C LYS A 178 2.03 -22.44 0.22
N ASP A 179 1.26 -22.65 1.29
CA ASP A 179 -0.15 -22.22 1.34
C ASP A 179 -0.34 -20.87 2.06
N VAL A 180 0.67 -20.38 2.79
CA VAL A 180 0.66 -19.04 3.42
C VAL A 180 2.05 -18.41 3.33
N SER A 181 2.11 -17.16 2.90
CA SER A 181 3.28 -16.27 2.98
C SER A 181 2.82 -14.88 3.40
N ILE A 182 3.57 -14.19 4.27
CA ILE A 182 3.12 -12.95 4.91
C ILE A 182 4.18 -11.87 4.78
N PHE A 183 3.77 -10.70 4.29
CA PHE A 183 4.62 -9.53 4.10
C PHE A 183 4.04 -8.35 4.87
N GLY A 184 4.88 -7.49 5.44
CA GLY A 184 4.44 -6.30 6.18
C GLY A 184 5.45 -5.16 6.11
N VAL A 185 4.95 -3.94 5.93
CA VAL A 185 5.71 -2.68 5.98
C VAL A 185 5.03 -1.75 7.00
N PHE A 186 5.84 -1.11 7.82
CA PHE A 186 5.45 -0.28 8.96
C PHE A 186 6.27 1.01 8.91
N ASP A 187 5.64 2.08 8.47
CA ASP A 187 6.21 3.41 8.30
C ASP A 187 6.14 4.14 9.64
N GLY A 188 7.24 4.63 10.18
CA GLY A 188 7.34 5.05 11.59
C GLY A 188 7.48 6.56 11.75
N HIS A 189 6.68 7.18 12.63
CA HIS A 189 6.70 8.63 12.79
C HIS A 189 6.69 9.11 14.24
N GLY A 190 7.12 10.36 14.43
CA GLY A 190 7.24 11.00 15.75
C GLY A 190 8.58 10.73 16.45
N ALA A 191 8.69 11.19 17.69
CA ALA A 191 9.95 11.12 18.46
C ALA A 191 10.38 9.67 18.79
N CYS A 192 9.43 8.76 18.88
CA CYS A 192 9.65 7.33 19.14
C CYS A 192 9.16 6.42 17.99
N GLY A 193 8.90 6.93 16.78
CA GLY A 193 8.34 6.11 15.70
C GLY A 193 9.17 4.87 15.37
N HIS A 194 10.50 4.99 15.32
CA HIS A 194 11.43 3.85 15.19
C HIS A 194 11.37 2.81 16.34
N HIS A 195 10.83 3.15 17.51
CA HIS A 195 10.51 2.20 18.57
C HIS A 195 9.08 1.64 18.41
N VAL A 196 8.13 2.47 17.95
CA VAL A 196 6.76 2.06 17.66
C VAL A 196 6.73 1.05 16.50
N SER A 197 7.26 1.39 15.32
CA SER A 197 7.33 0.50 14.15
C SER A 197 8.03 -0.83 14.48
N ALA A 198 9.18 -0.80 15.17
CA ALA A 198 9.91 -2.01 15.58
C ALA A 198 9.19 -2.83 16.69
N MET A 199 8.30 -2.21 17.46
CA MET A 199 7.37 -2.91 18.37
C MET A 199 6.24 -3.56 17.56
N VAL A 200 5.57 -2.76 16.74
CA VAL A 200 4.39 -3.15 15.95
C VAL A 200 4.73 -4.21 14.92
N GLN A 201 5.80 -4.06 14.13
CA GLN A 201 6.37 -5.07 13.24
C GLN A 201 6.43 -6.43 13.94
N ARG A 202 7.09 -6.46 15.10
CA ARG A 202 7.39 -7.67 15.86
C ARG A 202 6.16 -8.29 16.50
N GLU A 203 5.28 -7.49 17.11
CA GLU A 203 4.08 -8.00 17.74
C GLU A 203 2.98 -8.35 16.73
N VAL A 204 2.81 -7.61 15.62
CA VAL A 204 1.93 -8.01 14.50
C VAL A 204 2.41 -9.33 13.92
N GLN A 205 3.70 -9.47 13.60
CA GLN A 205 4.26 -10.73 13.09
C GLN A 205 3.94 -11.93 13.99
N LYS A 206 4.09 -11.80 15.32
CA LYS A 206 3.71 -12.85 16.29
C LYS A 206 2.21 -13.13 16.35
N HIS A 207 1.37 -12.15 16.02
CA HIS A 207 -0.08 -12.27 16.03
C HIS A 207 -0.66 -12.73 14.68
N LEU A 208 0.15 -12.90 13.63
CA LEU A 208 -0.23 -13.45 12.33
C LEU A 208 0.28 -14.89 12.19
N ASP A 209 -0.20 -15.77 13.07
CA ASP A 209 0.18 -17.18 13.07
C ASP A 209 -0.40 -17.93 11.85
N LYS A 210 0.45 -18.65 11.13
CA LYS A 210 0.06 -19.37 9.91
C LYS A 210 -0.98 -20.46 10.15
N ALA A 211 -0.86 -21.23 11.24
CA ALA A 211 -1.81 -22.30 11.54
C ALA A 211 -3.19 -21.72 11.87
N GLN A 212 -3.24 -20.59 12.59
CA GLN A 212 -4.46 -19.85 12.83
C GLN A 212 -5.03 -19.23 11.54
N ILE A 213 -4.21 -18.65 10.66
CA ILE A 213 -4.65 -18.13 9.35
C ILE A 213 -5.29 -19.25 8.51
N LYS A 214 -4.64 -20.42 8.40
CA LYS A 214 -5.21 -21.60 7.72
C LYS A 214 -6.50 -22.05 8.40
N ALA A 215 -6.56 -22.06 9.72
CA ALA A 215 -7.75 -22.44 10.49
C ALA A 215 -8.92 -21.46 10.36
N GLU A 216 -8.68 -20.14 10.23
CA GLU A 216 -9.74 -19.17 9.91
C GLU A 216 -10.29 -19.39 8.50
N CYS A 217 -9.42 -19.61 7.51
CA CYS A 217 -9.82 -19.79 6.12
C CYS A 217 -10.55 -21.13 5.87
N ALA A 218 -10.21 -22.17 6.64
CA ALA A 218 -10.86 -23.48 6.58
C ALA A 218 -12.32 -23.49 7.09
N LYS A 219 -12.76 -22.45 7.82
CA LYS A 219 -14.12 -22.40 8.40
C LYS A 219 -15.22 -22.17 7.37
N ASP A 220 -14.95 -21.41 6.31
CA ASP A 220 -15.91 -21.12 5.23
C ASP A 220 -15.16 -20.73 3.94
N PRO A 221 -14.78 -21.68 3.07
CA PRO A 221 -13.94 -21.37 1.92
C PRO A 221 -14.53 -20.33 0.93
N PRO A 222 -15.85 -20.31 0.63
CA PRO A 222 -16.48 -19.22 -0.13
C PRO A 222 -16.58 -17.86 0.58
N ALA A 223 -16.30 -17.77 1.88
CA ALA A 223 -16.38 -16.52 2.66
C ALA A 223 -15.14 -16.22 3.52
N ALA A 224 -14.01 -16.89 3.27
CA ALA A 224 -12.79 -16.91 4.09
C ALA A 224 -12.21 -15.52 4.42
N LEU A 225 -12.53 -14.49 3.63
CA LEU A 225 -12.19 -13.10 3.93
C LEU A 225 -12.79 -12.60 5.25
N GLU A 226 -14.04 -12.94 5.62
CA GLU A 226 -14.64 -12.32 6.82
C GLU A 226 -13.99 -12.81 8.13
N PRO A 227 -13.72 -14.13 8.33
CA PRO A 227 -12.95 -14.62 9.47
C PRO A 227 -11.51 -14.07 9.49
N LEU A 228 -10.82 -14.08 8.34
CA LEU A 228 -9.44 -13.59 8.26
C LEU A 228 -9.36 -12.07 8.48
N ALA A 229 -10.26 -11.27 7.91
CA ALA A 229 -10.34 -9.83 8.15
C ALA A 229 -10.57 -9.51 9.63
N LYS A 230 -11.48 -10.22 10.30
CA LYS A 230 -11.68 -10.10 11.75
C LYS A 230 -10.41 -10.43 12.53
N TYR A 231 -9.67 -11.46 12.12
CA TYR A 231 -8.40 -11.84 12.73
C TYR A 231 -7.30 -10.78 12.54
N LEU A 232 -7.10 -10.26 11.32
CA LEU A 232 -6.14 -9.18 11.02
C LEU A 232 -6.49 -7.89 11.79
N SER A 233 -7.76 -7.47 11.77
CA SER A 233 -8.22 -6.32 12.56
C SER A 233 -8.07 -6.53 14.08
N ALA A 234 -8.28 -7.75 14.58
CA ALA A 234 -8.06 -8.07 15.98
C ALA A 234 -6.56 -8.05 16.35
N ALA A 235 -5.67 -8.51 15.46
CA ALA A 235 -4.22 -8.43 15.66
C ALA A 235 -3.74 -6.98 15.80
N TYR A 236 -4.10 -6.11 14.85
CA TYR A 236 -3.71 -4.68 14.87
C TYR A 236 -4.22 -3.97 16.14
N ASN A 237 -5.52 -4.09 16.46
CA ASN A 237 -6.09 -3.46 17.65
C ASN A 237 -5.49 -4.01 18.95
N LYS A 238 -5.16 -5.31 19.00
CA LYS A 238 -4.48 -5.92 20.17
C LYS A 238 -3.05 -5.40 20.33
N VAL A 239 -2.32 -5.19 19.23
CA VAL A 239 -0.98 -4.60 19.26
C VAL A 239 -1.03 -3.14 19.69
N ASN A 240 -1.99 -2.35 19.20
CA ASN A 240 -2.22 -0.98 19.70
C ASN A 240 -2.48 -0.96 21.21
N ALA A 241 -3.36 -1.85 21.69
CA ALA A 241 -3.65 -2.00 23.11
C ALA A 241 -2.52 -2.67 23.92
N LEU A 242 -1.41 -3.10 23.31
CA LEU A 242 -0.17 -3.44 24.00
C LEU A 242 0.77 -2.23 24.06
N LEU A 243 0.89 -1.49 22.97
CA LEU A 243 1.70 -0.26 22.86
C LEU A 243 1.24 0.82 23.86
N GLU A 244 -0.06 1.09 23.91
CA GLU A 244 -0.71 2.01 24.88
C GLU A 244 -0.30 1.71 26.35
N LYS A 245 0.06 0.46 26.67
CA LYS A 245 0.43 0.00 28.01
C LYS A 245 1.94 -0.05 28.24
N ASP A 246 2.76 -0.01 27.19
CA ASP A 246 4.21 -0.05 27.30
C ASP A 246 4.78 1.35 27.59
N LYS A 247 5.02 1.63 28.87
CA LYS A 247 5.54 2.93 29.32
C LYS A 247 7.04 3.13 29.08
N ALA A 248 7.68 2.28 28.29
CA ALA A 248 9.01 2.52 27.73
C ALA A 248 9.00 3.22 26.36
N ILE A 249 7.83 3.33 25.69
CA ILE A 249 7.67 3.96 24.38
C ILE A 249 6.63 5.08 24.50
N ASP A 250 6.94 6.30 24.04
CA ASP A 250 5.97 7.40 24.04
C ASP A 250 5.15 7.43 22.75
N SER A 251 4.02 6.73 22.77
CA SER A 251 3.01 6.71 21.71
C SER A 251 2.07 7.92 21.70
N SER A 252 2.26 8.92 22.57
CA SER A 252 1.36 10.10 22.63
C SER A 252 1.30 10.88 21.32
N LEU A 253 2.47 11.02 20.68
CA LEU A 253 2.73 11.73 19.41
C LEU A 253 3.73 10.95 18.54
N SER A 254 3.79 9.63 18.75
CA SER A 254 4.55 8.71 17.90
C SER A 254 3.62 7.56 17.50
N GLY A 255 3.73 7.14 16.25
CA GLY A 255 2.88 6.11 15.69
C GLY A 255 3.59 5.34 14.60
N THR A 256 2.83 4.52 13.90
CA THR A 256 3.29 3.85 12.69
C THR A 256 2.11 3.44 11.82
N THR A 257 2.28 3.47 10.50
CA THR A 257 1.37 2.78 9.59
C THR A 257 1.51 1.25 9.76
N ALA A 258 0.60 0.50 9.17
CA ALA A 258 0.76 -0.94 9.04
C ALA A 258 0.05 -1.44 7.78
N VAL A 259 0.80 -1.69 6.71
CA VAL A 259 0.30 -2.42 5.53
C VAL A 259 0.83 -3.85 5.56
N THR A 260 -0.07 -4.83 5.66
CA THR A 260 0.27 -6.26 5.64
C THR A 260 -0.49 -7.00 4.54
N CYS A 261 0.20 -7.90 3.84
CA CYS A 261 -0.39 -8.78 2.83
C CYS A 261 -0.13 -10.24 3.21
N VAL A 262 -1.22 -10.98 3.45
CA VAL A 262 -1.22 -12.44 3.54
C VAL A 262 -1.50 -12.98 2.14
N VAL A 263 -0.52 -13.64 1.51
CA VAL A 263 -0.75 -14.41 0.28
C VAL A 263 -1.06 -15.85 0.70
N LEU A 264 -2.22 -16.37 0.34
CA LEU A 264 -2.71 -17.67 0.80
C LEU A 264 -3.41 -18.51 -0.28
N GLY A 265 -3.31 -19.82 -0.13
CA GLY A 265 -4.03 -20.83 -0.93
C GLY A 265 -3.13 -21.77 -1.73
N GLU A 266 -3.77 -22.77 -2.34
CA GLU A 266 -3.15 -23.73 -3.27
C GLU A 266 -2.89 -23.09 -4.65
N GLU A 267 -2.01 -23.73 -5.43
CA GLU A 267 -1.72 -23.37 -6.84
C GLU A 267 -3.01 -23.36 -7.70
N GLY A 268 -3.19 -22.30 -8.50
CA GLY A 268 -4.42 -22.03 -9.26
C GLY A 268 -5.59 -21.49 -8.42
N LYS A 269 -5.42 -21.28 -7.11
CA LYS A 269 -6.47 -20.74 -6.20
C LYS A 269 -5.98 -19.62 -5.27
N ARG A 270 -4.74 -19.13 -5.42
CA ARG A 270 -4.17 -18.17 -4.46
C ARG A 270 -4.90 -16.84 -4.44
N SER A 271 -5.00 -16.26 -3.25
CA SER A 271 -5.49 -14.91 -3.04
C SER A 271 -4.52 -14.11 -2.19
N VAL A 272 -4.52 -12.78 -2.34
CA VAL A 272 -3.92 -11.85 -1.39
C VAL A 272 -5.03 -11.29 -0.51
N VAL A 273 -4.85 -11.31 0.80
CA VAL A 273 -5.65 -10.53 1.74
C VAL A 273 -4.77 -9.42 2.31
N CYS A 274 -5.13 -8.18 2.03
CA CYS A 274 -4.39 -7.00 2.44
C CYS A 274 -5.14 -6.31 3.57
N ALA A 275 -4.43 -6.00 4.66
CA ALA A 275 -4.90 -5.14 5.74
C ALA A 275 -4.02 -3.88 5.79
N ASN A 276 -4.64 -2.70 5.67
CA ASN A 276 -3.92 -1.42 5.77
C ASN A 276 -4.49 -0.51 6.86
N ALA A 277 -3.61 0.09 7.65
CA ALA A 277 -3.87 1.20 8.55
C ALA A 277 -2.82 2.30 8.28
N GLY A 278 -3.24 3.40 7.64
CA GLY A 278 -2.37 4.51 7.23
C GLY A 278 -2.38 4.75 5.71
N ASP A 279 -1.28 5.26 5.20
CA ASP A 279 -1.05 5.70 3.82
C ASP A 279 0.19 5.06 3.14
N SER A 280 0.92 4.21 3.85
CA SER A 280 1.68 3.14 3.19
C SER A 280 0.73 2.27 2.36
N ARG A 281 1.15 1.89 1.15
CA ARG A 281 0.25 1.29 0.13
C ARG A 281 0.76 -0.07 -0.36
N ALA A 282 -0.20 -0.92 -0.76
CA ALA A 282 0.03 -2.18 -1.43
C ALA A 282 -0.73 -2.28 -2.77
N ILE A 283 -0.07 -2.81 -3.79
CA ILE A 283 -0.62 -2.97 -5.15
C ILE A 283 -0.25 -4.34 -5.77
N VAL A 284 -1.05 -4.81 -6.73
CA VAL A 284 -0.74 -5.93 -7.62
C VAL A 284 -0.63 -5.43 -9.06
N ALA A 285 0.41 -5.90 -9.77
CA ALA A 285 0.58 -5.68 -11.20
C ALA A 285 0.17 -6.92 -11.99
N TYR A 286 -0.74 -6.75 -12.95
CA TYR A 286 -1.24 -7.82 -13.82
C TYR A 286 -1.10 -7.46 -15.30
N ASP A 287 -0.92 -8.48 -16.15
CA ASP A 287 -0.92 -8.31 -17.59
C ASP A 287 -2.36 -8.21 -18.15
N ASP A 288 -2.62 -7.13 -18.88
CA ASP A 288 -3.74 -7.01 -19.80
C ASP A 288 -3.21 -6.87 -21.23
N LYS A 289 -2.89 -8.02 -21.84
CA LYS A 289 -2.53 -8.17 -23.26
C LYS A 289 -1.17 -7.53 -23.61
N GLY A 290 -0.15 -7.75 -22.79
CA GLY A 290 1.21 -7.25 -22.97
C GLY A 290 1.48 -5.86 -22.36
N LYS A 291 0.45 -5.19 -21.82
CA LYS A 291 0.62 -4.02 -20.94
C LYS A 291 0.29 -4.41 -19.50
N LEU A 292 1.20 -4.08 -18.58
CA LEU A 292 0.91 -4.18 -17.15
C LEU A 292 -0.09 -3.10 -16.73
N LYS A 293 -0.95 -3.46 -15.79
CA LYS A 293 -1.91 -2.58 -15.11
C LYS A 293 -1.88 -2.83 -13.61
N VAL A 294 -2.28 -1.81 -12.86
CA VAL A 294 -2.37 -1.83 -11.40
C VAL A 294 -3.75 -2.33 -10.97
N HIS A 295 -3.78 -3.11 -9.89
CA HIS A 295 -4.92 -3.22 -8.98
C HIS A 295 -4.46 -2.82 -7.58
N GLU A 296 -5.12 -1.85 -6.97
CA GLU A 296 -4.77 -1.36 -5.63
C GLU A 296 -5.36 -2.31 -4.58
N LEU A 297 -4.50 -2.87 -3.72
CA LEU A 297 -4.96 -3.71 -2.60
C LEU A 297 -5.41 -2.86 -1.41
N SER A 298 -4.88 -1.65 -1.30
CA SER A 298 -5.18 -0.68 -0.25
C SER A 298 -5.40 0.71 -0.83
N GLU A 299 -6.28 1.49 -0.20
CA GLU A 299 -6.51 2.91 -0.47
C GLU A 299 -6.02 3.70 0.75
N ASP A 300 -5.19 4.73 0.54
CA ASP A 300 -4.59 5.52 1.60
C ASP A 300 -5.66 6.18 2.47
N GLN A 301 -5.54 6.05 3.80
CA GLN A 301 -6.50 6.67 4.71
C GLN A 301 -6.09 8.11 5.07
N LYS A 302 -5.95 8.98 4.05
CA LYS A 302 -5.68 10.42 4.26
C LYS A 302 -6.88 11.11 4.95
N PRO A 303 -6.69 12.16 5.80
CA PRO A 303 -7.73 12.71 6.68
C PRO A 303 -8.97 13.30 6.02
N ASP A 304 -8.87 13.77 4.78
CA ASP A 304 -9.94 14.41 4.02
C ASP A 304 -10.92 13.43 3.36
N ARG A 305 -10.52 12.17 3.21
CA ARG A 305 -11.35 11.06 2.69
C ARG A 305 -12.66 10.94 3.49
N ASP A 306 -13.81 11.00 2.82
CA ASP A 306 -15.14 11.22 3.43
C ASP A 306 -15.41 10.41 4.71
N ILE A 307 -15.16 9.09 4.70
CA ILE A 307 -15.44 8.21 5.86
C ILE A 307 -14.46 8.41 7.02
N GLU A 308 -13.23 8.84 6.73
CA GLU A 308 -12.21 9.17 7.72
C GLU A 308 -12.50 10.54 8.33
N ARG A 309 -12.75 11.53 7.45
CA ARG A 309 -13.11 12.91 7.80
C ARG A 309 -14.36 12.96 8.68
N THR A 310 -15.39 12.19 8.34
CA THR A 310 -16.62 12.09 9.14
C THR A 310 -16.31 11.58 10.55
N ARG A 311 -15.57 10.46 10.67
CA ARG A 311 -15.17 9.89 11.96
C ARG A 311 -14.39 10.88 12.84
N ILE A 312 -13.47 11.63 12.25
CA ILE A 312 -12.66 12.64 12.97
C ILE A 312 -13.53 13.80 13.45
N LEU A 313 -14.42 14.33 12.60
CA LEU A 313 -15.31 15.43 12.96
C LEU A 313 -16.37 15.02 14.02
N GLU A 314 -16.90 13.80 13.94
CA GLU A 314 -17.81 13.23 14.94
C GLU A 314 -17.12 13.00 16.29
N ALA A 315 -15.84 12.60 16.29
CA ALA A 315 -14.99 12.53 17.48
C ALA A 315 -14.56 13.93 18.00
N GLY A 316 -14.95 15.01 17.32
CA GLY A 316 -14.68 16.39 17.76
C GLY A 316 -13.32 16.94 17.36
N GLY A 317 -12.58 16.26 16.48
CA GLY A 317 -11.36 16.75 15.85
C GLY A 317 -11.61 17.79 14.74
N ARG A 318 -10.54 18.10 14.01
CA ARG A 318 -10.56 18.93 12.79
C ARG A 318 -9.75 18.25 11.69
N VAL A 319 -10.13 18.54 10.44
CA VAL A 319 -9.47 18.08 9.22
C VAL A 319 -9.25 19.29 8.33
N GLU A 320 -8.00 19.75 8.28
CA GLU A 320 -7.53 20.93 7.56
C GLU A 320 -6.02 20.82 7.29
N PRO A 321 -5.48 21.40 6.21
CA PRO A 321 -4.04 21.50 6.00
C PRO A 321 -3.38 22.46 7.02
N LEU A 322 -2.06 22.63 6.94
CA LEU A 322 -1.42 23.79 7.57
C LEU A 322 -1.80 25.07 6.81
N ILE A 323 -1.67 26.23 7.46
CA ILE A 323 -1.90 27.55 6.88
C ILE A 323 -0.63 28.38 7.04
N ASP A 324 -0.27 29.15 6.03
CA ASP A 324 0.94 29.99 6.00
C ASP A 324 0.74 31.40 6.65
N GLU A 325 1.73 32.29 6.51
CA GLU A 325 1.64 33.67 7.01
C GLU A 325 0.67 34.57 6.20
N LEU A 326 0.27 34.16 5.00
CA LEU A 326 -0.63 34.90 4.10
C LEU A 326 -2.09 34.45 4.25
N GLY A 327 -2.32 33.23 4.74
CA GLY A 327 -3.63 32.57 4.88
C GLY A 327 -3.87 31.43 3.88
N ASP A 328 -2.86 31.06 3.09
CA ASP A 328 -2.94 30.01 2.07
C ASP A 328 -2.59 28.62 2.65
N PRO A 329 -3.17 27.53 2.12
CA PRO A 329 -2.96 26.18 2.62
C PRO A 329 -1.61 25.57 2.19
N ILE A 330 -0.87 24.99 3.15
CA ILE A 330 0.37 24.25 2.92
C ILE A 330 0.15 22.75 3.18
N GLY A 331 0.53 21.93 2.18
CA GLY A 331 0.66 20.48 2.31
C GLY A 331 -0.67 19.72 2.42
N PRO A 332 -0.62 18.43 2.79
CA PRO A 332 -1.81 17.59 2.89
C PRO A 332 -2.72 17.99 4.05
N PHE A 333 -3.99 17.56 3.98
CA PHE A 333 -4.91 17.62 5.11
C PHE A 333 -4.37 16.84 6.31
N ARG A 334 -4.53 17.40 7.50
CA ARG A 334 -4.01 16.86 8.76
C ARG A 334 -5.10 16.76 9.82
N VAL A 335 -4.91 15.82 10.75
CA VAL A 335 -5.78 15.62 11.92
C VAL A 335 -5.33 16.52 13.06
N TRP A 336 -6.27 17.30 13.62
CA TRP A 336 -6.01 18.19 14.75
C TRP A 336 -7.05 18.06 15.86
N LEU A 337 -6.62 18.31 17.10
CA LEU A 337 -7.49 18.61 18.22
C LEU A 337 -8.26 19.92 17.97
N LYS A 338 -9.47 20.02 18.55
CA LYS A 338 -10.42 21.11 18.28
C LYS A 338 -9.88 22.53 18.44
N ASN A 339 -9.01 22.76 19.44
CA ASN A 339 -8.54 24.08 19.84
C ASN A 339 -7.00 24.18 19.86
N MET A 340 -6.28 23.24 19.22
CA MET A 340 -4.81 23.16 19.26
C MET A 340 -4.25 22.73 17.91
N MET A 341 -3.05 23.23 17.56
CA MET A 341 -2.25 22.73 16.42
C MET A 341 -1.43 21.52 16.85
N LEU A 342 -2.14 20.48 17.26
CA LEU A 342 -1.62 19.17 17.67
C LEU A 342 -2.69 18.12 17.33
N PRO A 343 -2.39 16.89 16.90
CA PRO A 343 -1.06 16.37 16.56
C PRO A 343 -0.54 16.87 15.20
N GLY A 344 -1.40 17.13 14.22
CA GLY A 344 -0.99 17.46 12.85
C GLY A 344 -0.67 16.25 11.97
N LEU A 345 -1.21 15.08 12.32
CA LEU A 345 -0.96 13.81 11.64
C LEU A 345 -1.55 13.82 10.22
N ALA A 346 -0.77 13.43 9.21
CA ALA A 346 -1.16 13.46 7.79
C ALA A 346 -1.99 12.25 7.32
N MET A 347 -2.33 11.35 8.26
CA MET A 347 -3.07 10.11 8.06
C MET A 347 -4.18 9.98 9.14
N ALA A 348 -5.27 9.29 8.80
CA ALA A 348 -6.42 9.10 9.68
C ALA A 348 -6.41 7.75 10.44
N ARG A 349 -5.44 6.89 10.15
CA ARG A 349 -5.25 5.58 10.80
C ARG A 349 -3.77 5.35 11.04
N SER A 350 -3.45 4.79 12.20
CA SER A 350 -2.10 4.58 12.72
C SER A 350 -2.19 3.64 13.92
N ILE A 351 -1.08 2.97 14.24
CA ILE A 351 -0.90 2.23 15.49
C ILE A 351 0.00 3.07 16.41
N GLY A 352 -0.54 3.52 17.54
CA GLY A 352 0.00 4.61 18.36
C GLY A 352 -0.81 5.89 18.20
N ASP A 353 -0.14 7.04 18.24
CA ASP A 353 -0.73 8.39 18.21
C ASP A 353 -1.89 8.57 19.21
N ASP A 354 -1.66 8.26 20.48
CA ASP A 354 -2.71 8.20 21.51
C ASP A 354 -3.52 9.52 21.61
N ILE A 355 -2.87 10.68 21.36
CA ILE A 355 -3.55 11.99 21.31
C ILE A 355 -4.44 12.11 20.07
N ALA A 356 -4.01 11.62 18.91
CA ALA A 356 -4.81 11.61 17.68
C ALA A 356 -6.02 10.65 17.80
N ALA A 357 -5.84 9.53 18.50
CA ALA A 357 -6.89 8.57 18.77
C ALA A 357 -8.07 9.17 19.57
N THR A 358 -7.81 10.16 20.44
CA THR A 358 -8.87 10.90 21.16
C THR A 358 -9.83 11.66 20.25
N VAL A 359 -9.42 11.95 19.00
CA VAL A 359 -10.19 12.67 17.99
C VAL A 359 -10.38 11.86 16.69
N GLY A 360 -10.42 10.53 16.80
CA GLY A 360 -10.93 9.65 15.75
C GLY A 360 -9.88 9.00 14.84
N VAL A 361 -8.58 9.16 15.10
CA VAL A 361 -7.58 8.25 14.49
C VAL A 361 -7.75 6.84 15.07
N CYS A 362 -7.51 5.79 14.29
CA CYS A 362 -7.65 4.43 14.79
C CYS A 362 -6.69 3.41 14.17
N ALA A 363 -6.34 2.39 14.96
CA ALA A 363 -5.52 1.25 14.57
C ALA A 363 -6.29 0.15 13.80
N THR A 364 -7.58 0.34 13.50
CA THR A 364 -8.39 -0.68 12.81
C THR A 364 -8.15 -0.62 11.31
N PRO A 365 -7.54 -1.63 10.69
CA PRO A 365 -7.24 -1.61 9.27
C PRO A 365 -8.50 -1.76 8.42
N GLU A 366 -8.46 -1.25 7.19
CA GLU A 366 -9.34 -1.75 6.13
C GLU A 366 -8.79 -3.06 5.58
N VAL A 367 -9.67 -4.03 5.32
CA VAL A 367 -9.26 -5.34 4.77
C VAL A 367 -9.96 -5.62 3.45
N THR A 368 -9.16 -6.01 2.46
CA THR A 368 -9.56 -6.39 1.10
C THR A 368 -9.11 -7.82 0.77
N GLN A 369 -9.71 -8.43 -0.24
CA GLN A 369 -9.19 -9.65 -0.87
C GLN A 369 -9.08 -9.45 -2.38
N TYR A 370 -7.97 -9.95 -2.93
CA TYR A 370 -7.74 -10.08 -4.35
C TYR A 370 -7.49 -11.55 -4.70
N GLN A 371 -8.29 -12.12 -5.61
CA GLN A 371 -8.05 -13.46 -6.15
C GLN A 371 -7.00 -13.34 -7.26
N LEU A 372 -5.83 -13.95 -7.05
CA LEU A 372 -4.76 -13.96 -8.06
C LEU A 372 -5.14 -14.89 -9.23
N SER A 373 -4.56 -14.61 -10.40
CA SER A 373 -4.74 -15.33 -11.65
C SER A 373 -3.42 -15.49 -12.41
N GLU A 374 -3.38 -16.33 -13.45
CA GLU A 374 -2.20 -16.50 -14.33
C GLU A 374 -1.73 -15.20 -15.03
N ARG A 375 -2.48 -14.10 -14.93
CA ARG A 375 -2.11 -12.78 -15.46
C ARG A 375 -1.30 -11.93 -14.49
N ASP A 376 -1.38 -12.22 -13.20
CA ASP A 376 -0.70 -11.47 -12.15
C ASP A 376 0.81 -11.75 -12.18
N ARG A 377 1.62 -10.71 -11.92
CA ARG A 377 3.08 -10.75 -12.15
C ARG A 377 3.86 -10.46 -10.89
N PHE A 378 3.45 -9.44 -10.16
CA PHE A 378 4.05 -9.10 -8.86
C PHE A 378 3.09 -8.30 -7.99
N MET A 379 3.40 -8.28 -6.70
CA MET A 379 2.84 -7.41 -5.68
C MET A 379 3.94 -6.50 -5.14
N VAL A 380 3.58 -5.27 -4.77
CA VAL A 380 4.48 -4.32 -4.09
C VAL A 380 3.80 -3.82 -2.81
N LEU A 381 4.55 -3.72 -1.72
CA LEU A 381 4.19 -3.01 -0.49
C LEU A 381 5.28 -1.97 -0.19
N ALA A 382 4.94 -0.73 0.15
CA ALA A 382 5.94 0.29 0.50
C ALA A 382 5.41 1.39 1.44
N SER A 383 6.32 2.07 2.14
CA SER A 383 6.09 3.32 2.91
C SER A 383 5.76 4.51 2.00
N ASP A 384 5.23 5.60 2.55
CA ASP A 384 4.87 6.78 1.75
C ASP A 384 6.11 7.48 1.14
N GLY A 385 7.29 7.26 1.72
CA GLY A 385 8.60 7.55 1.13
C GLY A 385 8.83 6.96 -0.28
N VAL A 386 8.01 5.99 -0.74
CA VAL A 386 7.90 5.62 -2.16
C VAL A 386 6.74 6.34 -2.87
N TRP A 387 5.55 6.37 -2.26
CA TRP A 387 4.29 6.75 -2.92
C TRP A 387 3.99 8.25 -3.00
N GLU A 388 4.69 9.11 -2.25
CA GLU A 388 4.51 10.56 -2.28
C GLU A 388 4.92 11.14 -3.65
N PHE A 389 6.00 10.62 -4.23
CA PHE A 389 6.54 11.10 -5.52
C PHE A 389 6.53 10.08 -6.67
N LEU A 390 6.28 8.79 -6.41
CA LEU A 390 6.11 7.78 -7.47
C LEU A 390 4.66 7.32 -7.60
N SER A 391 4.11 7.43 -8.81
CA SER A 391 2.81 6.85 -9.13
C SER A 391 2.83 5.32 -9.07
N ASN A 392 1.65 4.70 -8.94
CA ASN A 392 1.54 3.24 -9.02
C ASN A 392 2.11 2.71 -10.36
N GLU A 393 1.88 3.45 -11.45
CA GLU A 393 2.42 3.20 -12.79
C GLU A 393 3.95 3.30 -12.86
N ASP A 394 4.57 4.33 -12.26
CA ASP A 394 6.04 4.47 -12.20
C ASP A 394 6.68 3.26 -11.52
N VAL A 395 6.15 2.88 -10.34
CA VAL A 395 6.62 1.71 -9.59
C VAL A 395 6.46 0.43 -10.43
N VAL A 396 5.35 0.26 -11.15
CA VAL A 396 5.13 -0.89 -12.02
C VAL A 396 6.12 -0.96 -13.18
N ASP A 397 6.38 0.14 -13.90
CA ASP A 397 7.33 0.11 -15.02
C ASP A 397 8.80 -0.01 -14.56
N ILE A 398 9.16 0.50 -13.37
CA ILE A 398 10.46 0.24 -12.72
C ILE A 398 10.62 -1.25 -12.42
N VAL A 399 9.68 -1.85 -11.69
CA VAL A 399 9.73 -3.27 -11.31
C VAL A 399 9.68 -4.19 -12.55
N ARG A 400 8.93 -3.80 -13.59
CA ARG A 400 8.92 -4.48 -14.89
C ARG A 400 10.30 -4.51 -15.54
N SER A 401 11.06 -3.42 -15.47
CA SER A 401 12.42 -3.35 -16.02
C SER A 401 13.47 -4.19 -15.26
N CYS A 402 13.05 -4.90 -14.22
CA CYS A 402 13.90 -5.77 -13.40
C CYS A 402 13.83 -7.26 -13.76
N ASP A 403 13.02 -7.68 -14.74
CA ASP A 403 13.00 -9.06 -15.28
C ASP A 403 12.81 -10.17 -14.21
N GLY A 404 12.12 -9.85 -13.11
CA GLY A 404 11.90 -10.76 -11.98
C GLY A 404 13.01 -10.76 -10.91
N ASP A 405 14.06 -9.96 -11.05
CA ASP A 405 15.05 -9.73 -10.00
C ASP A 405 14.49 -8.79 -8.93
N ALA A 406 14.08 -9.35 -7.79
CA ALA A 406 13.51 -8.60 -6.68
C ALA A 406 14.56 -7.74 -5.94
N GLU A 407 15.81 -8.19 -5.84
CA GLU A 407 16.90 -7.44 -5.20
C GLU A 407 17.17 -6.15 -6.00
N LYS A 408 17.22 -6.27 -7.34
CA LYS A 408 17.27 -5.14 -8.28
C LYS A 408 16.01 -4.27 -8.23
N ALA A 409 14.81 -4.88 -8.20
CA ALA A 409 13.54 -4.15 -8.22
C ALA A 409 13.38 -3.22 -7.01
N CYS A 410 13.57 -3.73 -5.79
CA CYS A 410 13.56 -2.92 -4.59
C CYS A 410 14.62 -1.80 -4.64
N ALA A 411 15.85 -2.12 -5.06
CA ALA A 411 16.92 -1.13 -5.17
C ALA A 411 16.61 -0.01 -6.17
N GLN A 412 15.95 -0.31 -7.29
CA GLN A 412 15.56 0.70 -8.28
C GLN A 412 14.34 1.51 -7.84
N VAL A 413 13.34 0.91 -7.17
CA VAL A 413 12.18 1.66 -6.64
C VAL A 413 12.64 2.63 -5.55
N CYS A 414 13.35 2.16 -4.52
CA CYS A 414 13.85 3.03 -3.45
C CYS A 414 14.85 4.08 -3.99
N GLY A 415 15.71 3.71 -4.93
CA GLY A 415 16.69 4.61 -5.54
C GLY A 415 16.08 5.69 -6.44
N ARG A 416 14.97 5.39 -7.14
CA ARG A 416 14.19 6.38 -7.89
C ARG A 416 13.44 7.30 -6.93
N ALA A 417 12.75 6.76 -5.93
CA ALA A 417 12.01 7.56 -4.95
C ALA A 417 12.92 8.57 -4.25
N TYR A 418 14.09 8.13 -3.77
CA TYR A 418 15.11 9.01 -3.17
C TYR A 418 15.55 10.15 -4.12
N ALA A 419 15.60 9.90 -5.43
CA ALA A 419 15.99 10.90 -6.42
C ALA A 419 14.91 11.97 -6.62
N GLU A 420 13.61 11.60 -6.60
CA GLU A 420 12.51 12.57 -6.67
C GLU A 420 12.39 13.36 -5.36
N TRP A 421 12.49 12.72 -4.19
CA TRP A 421 12.58 13.41 -2.90
C TRP A 421 13.73 14.44 -2.89
N LYS A 422 14.89 14.12 -3.46
CA LYS A 422 16.01 15.07 -3.59
C LYS A 422 15.84 16.15 -4.67
N ALA A 423 14.82 16.05 -5.53
CA ALA A 423 14.50 17.06 -6.53
C ALA A 423 13.45 18.07 -6.02
N GLU A 424 12.42 17.58 -5.31
CA GLU A 424 11.31 18.40 -4.80
C GLU A 424 11.59 18.97 -3.39
N GLU A 425 12.29 18.24 -2.51
CA GLU A 425 12.43 18.58 -1.09
C GLU A 425 13.88 18.63 -0.55
N GLU A 426 14.10 19.41 0.52
CA GLU A 426 15.40 19.46 1.20
C GLU A 426 15.68 18.18 2.01
N VAL A 427 14.65 17.68 2.69
CA VAL A 427 14.62 16.41 3.46
C VAL A 427 14.26 15.24 2.53
N VAL A 428 14.69 14.03 2.88
CA VAL A 428 14.17 12.77 2.30
C VAL A 428 13.66 11.92 3.44
N ASP A 429 12.46 11.36 3.31
CA ASP A 429 11.94 10.44 4.33
C ASP A 429 12.60 9.05 4.29
N ASP A 430 12.23 8.18 5.22
CA ASP A 430 12.65 6.77 5.16
C ASP A 430 11.94 6.05 3.99
N ILE A 431 12.63 5.12 3.33
CA ILE A 431 12.13 4.52 2.09
C ILE A 431 12.24 3.00 2.15
N THR A 432 11.10 2.33 2.31
CA THR A 432 10.98 0.88 2.37
C THR A 432 10.08 0.33 1.27
N CYS A 433 10.54 -0.70 0.58
CA CYS A 433 9.81 -1.36 -0.48
C CYS A 433 10.02 -2.88 -0.43
N THR A 434 8.92 -3.64 -0.45
CA THR A 434 8.90 -5.10 -0.61
C THR A 434 8.27 -5.44 -1.95
N VAL A 435 9.00 -6.14 -2.81
CA VAL A 435 8.54 -6.62 -4.12
C VAL A 435 8.44 -8.14 -4.08
N VAL A 436 7.31 -8.68 -4.51
CA VAL A 436 7.02 -10.12 -4.54
C VAL A 436 6.58 -10.51 -5.96
N PHE A 437 7.43 -11.16 -6.74
CA PHE A 437 7.09 -11.74 -8.03
C PHE A 437 6.38 -13.09 -7.87
N PHE A 438 5.42 -13.37 -8.76
CA PHE A 438 4.68 -14.62 -8.81
C PHE A 438 5.12 -15.48 -10.00
N GLU A 439 5.66 -16.67 -9.75
CA GLU A 439 6.14 -17.60 -10.78
C GLU A 439 5.08 -18.64 -11.20
N ARG A 440 4.22 -19.05 -10.25
CA ARG A 440 3.14 -20.02 -10.46
C ARG A 440 1.97 -19.69 -9.54
N VAL A 441 0.96 -19.00 -10.05
CA VAL A 441 -0.18 -18.47 -9.28
C VAL A 441 -1.18 -19.57 -8.91
#